data_AF-A0A938MLV0-F1
#
_entry.id   AF-A0A938MLV0-F1
#
_cell.length_a   1.000
_cell.length_b   1.000
_cell.length_c   1.000
_cell.angle_alpha   90.00
_cell.angle_beta   90.00
_cell.angle_gamma   90.00
#
_symmetry.space_group_name_H-M   'P 1'
#
loop_
_entity.id
_entity.type
_entity.pdbx_description
1 polymer ?
#
loop_
_entity_poly.entity_id
_entity_poly.type
_entity_poly.pdbx_seq_one_letter_code
_entity_poly.pdbx_strand_id
1 'polypeptide(L)'
;MRYVVISGQACLHYGAIEATRDVDLWVEPADENLARLRAALNDLGAEQRFLPPLEKRFLNQGHAVHFMIPADAGEYRLDLMGRPPRVGDFAQAWDDAVVVTVEGIQFRVLDIPRLVDIKKTQRPRDYDVICRLLEPLFEHACAHPEEQARIGPWLAKELRTPESLLAMAAMWPQGPALLRASGRPACVLAAEHPEAHQSQDERVLDAI
;
A
#
# COMPACT_ATOMS: atom_id res chain seq x y z
N MET A 1 15.07 10.80 14.15
CA MET A 1 14.76 9.34 14.11
C MET A 1 14.25 9.02 12.71
N ARG A 2 14.61 7.88 12.13
CA ARG A 2 14.23 7.50 10.75
C ARG A 2 13.31 6.29 10.78
N TYR A 3 12.06 6.51 10.37
CA TYR A 3 11.03 5.51 10.20
C TYR A 3 10.00 5.95 9.13
N VAL A 4 9.33 4.99 8.51
CA VAL A 4 8.24 5.24 7.57
C VAL A 4 7.00 4.50 8.08
N VAL A 5 5.85 5.18 8.09
CA VAL A 5 4.56 4.55 8.40
C VAL A 5 4.15 3.68 7.21
N ILE A 6 3.82 2.41 7.48
CA ILE A 6 3.46 1.42 6.46
C ILE A 6 2.08 0.81 6.75
N SER A 7 1.66 -0.15 5.92
CA SER A 7 0.51 -1.04 6.16
C SER A 7 -0.80 -0.27 6.48
N GLY A 8 -1.57 -0.67 7.50
CA GLY A 8 -2.94 -0.20 7.70
C GLY A 8 -3.11 1.31 7.84
N GLN A 9 -2.23 1.98 8.62
CA GLN A 9 -2.26 3.44 8.75
C GLN A 9 -1.89 4.15 7.45
N ALA A 10 -0.93 3.62 6.69
CA ALA A 10 -0.60 4.15 5.38
C ALA A 10 -1.76 3.98 4.39
N CYS A 11 -2.47 2.84 4.42
CA CYS A 11 -3.66 2.62 3.61
C CYS A 11 -4.76 3.62 3.95
N LEU A 12 -4.98 3.90 5.25
CA LEU A 12 -5.92 4.91 5.72
C LEU A 12 -5.58 6.31 5.18
N HIS A 13 -4.30 6.69 5.17
CA HIS A 13 -3.86 7.97 4.61
C HIS A 13 -4.26 8.14 3.13
N TYR A 14 -4.17 7.08 2.33
CA TYR A 14 -4.57 7.10 0.91
C TYR A 14 -6.06 6.79 0.67
N GLY A 15 -6.89 6.77 1.71
CA GLY A 15 -8.33 6.51 1.57
C GLY A 15 -8.71 5.03 1.38
N ALA A 16 -7.74 4.11 1.39
CA ALA A 16 -7.99 2.67 1.40
C ALA A 16 -8.32 2.19 2.82
N ILE A 17 -9.49 2.61 3.31
CA ILE A 17 -9.87 2.46 4.72
C ILE A 17 -9.84 0.99 5.15
N GLU A 18 -8.93 0.68 6.08
CA GLU A 18 -8.90 -0.53 6.87
C GLU A 18 -8.93 -0.10 8.34
N ALA A 19 -9.99 -0.45 9.07
CA ALA A 19 -10.05 -0.12 10.50
C ALA A 19 -8.92 -0.86 11.23
N THR A 20 -7.95 -0.11 11.74
CA THR A 20 -6.81 -0.64 12.48
C THR A 20 -6.50 0.21 13.70
N ARG A 21 -6.07 -0.43 14.79
CA ARG A 21 -5.48 0.21 15.97
C ARG A 21 -3.96 0.01 16.03
N ASP A 22 -3.42 -0.54 14.95
CA ASP A 22 -2.02 -0.94 14.84
C ASP A 22 -1.31 0.15 14.05
N VAL A 23 -0.15 0.54 14.56
CA VAL A 23 0.80 1.42 13.88
C VAL A 23 1.94 0.54 13.44
N ASP A 24 2.10 0.38 12.13
CA ASP A 24 3.21 -0.35 11.54
C ASP A 24 4.29 0.64 11.10
N LEU A 25 5.52 0.47 11.58
CA LEU A 25 6.67 1.28 11.18
C LEU A 25 7.75 0.43 10.51
N TRP A 26 8.19 0.86 9.34
CA TRP A 26 9.47 0.45 8.79
C TRP A 26 10.56 1.32 9.41
N VAL A 27 11.47 0.74 10.19
CA VAL A 27 12.55 1.44 10.87
C VAL A 27 13.90 1.13 10.26
N GLU A 28 14.76 2.14 10.14
CA GLU A 28 16.16 1.91 9.76
C GLU A 28 16.90 1.22 10.92
N PRO A 29 17.50 0.03 10.71
CA PRO A 29 18.16 -0.73 11.77
C PRO A 29 19.60 -0.24 12.06
N ALA A 30 19.83 1.08 12.01
CA ALA A 30 21.08 1.72 12.41
C ALA A 30 21.16 1.86 13.94
N ASP A 31 22.34 1.70 14.53
CA ASP A 31 22.50 1.60 15.99
C ASP A 31 22.06 2.89 16.70
N GLU A 32 22.40 4.07 16.14
CA GLU A 32 21.95 5.37 16.64
C GLU A 32 20.43 5.55 16.50
N ASN A 33 19.83 4.97 15.46
CA ASN A 33 18.39 5.04 15.27
C ASN A 33 17.65 4.16 16.26
N LEU A 34 18.13 2.95 16.50
CA LEU A 34 17.58 2.03 17.50
C LEU A 34 17.74 2.56 18.92
N ALA A 35 18.84 3.26 19.24
CA ALA A 35 19.01 3.92 20.52
C ALA A 35 17.94 4.99 20.76
N ARG A 36 17.68 5.86 19.76
CA ARG A 36 16.60 6.86 19.82
C ARG A 36 15.21 6.22 19.92
N LEU A 37 14.99 5.13 19.18
CA LEU A 37 13.72 4.40 19.21
C LEU A 37 13.46 3.80 20.59
N ARG A 38 14.46 3.18 21.23
CA ARG A 38 14.33 2.67 22.61
C ARG A 38 14.01 3.77 23.62
N ALA A 39 14.66 4.92 23.50
CA ALA A 39 14.36 6.07 24.36
C ALA A 39 12.89 6.50 24.19
N ALA A 40 12.41 6.66 22.95
CA ALA A 40 11.03 7.02 22.67
C ALA A 40 10.03 5.96 23.18
N LEU A 41 10.33 4.66 22.99
CA LEU A 41 9.50 3.57 23.52
C LEU A 41 9.42 3.61 25.05
N ASN A 42 10.54 3.87 25.73
CA ASN A 42 10.56 4.00 27.18
C ASN A 42 9.76 5.21 27.67
N ASP A 43 9.89 6.36 27.01
CA ASP A 43 9.15 7.58 27.34
C ASP A 43 7.64 7.38 27.17
N LEU A 44 7.24 6.55 26.19
CA LEU A 44 5.85 6.16 25.95
C LEU A 44 5.36 5.04 26.89
N GLY A 45 6.21 4.51 27.76
CA GLY A 45 5.87 3.36 28.62
C GLY A 45 5.55 2.10 27.81
N ALA A 46 6.18 1.92 26.64
CA ALA A 46 5.87 0.83 25.74
C ALA A 46 6.37 -0.52 26.29
N GLU A 47 5.49 -1.51 26.29
CA GLU A 47 5.77 -2.88 26.73
C GLU A 47 5.90 -3.81 25.54
N GLN A 48 6.97 -4.60 25.51
CA GLN A 48 7.18 -5.56 24.42
C GLN A 48 6.15 -6.70 24.52
N ARG A 49 5.38 -6.89 23.46
CA ARG A 49 4.36 -7.92 23.36
C ARG A 49 4.84 -8.93 22.33
N PHE A 50 5.26 -10.12 22.75
CA PHE A 50 5.85 -11.18 21.91
C PHE A 50 7.36 -11.04 21.65
N LEU A 51 7.96 -12.16 21.26
CA LEU A 51 9.34 -12.26 20.75
C LEU A 51 9.34 -12.04 19.23
N PRO A 52 10.48 -11.64 18.64
CA PRO A 52 11.80 -11.42 19.25
C PRO A 52 11.94 -10.06 19.93
N PRO A 53 12.99 -9.85 20.77
CA PRO A 53 13.30 -8.53 21.31
C PRO A 53 13.72 -7.53 20.22
N LEU A 54 13.59 -6.23 20.53
CA LEU A 54 14.08 -5.17 19.67
C LEU A 54 15.61 -5.26 19.57
N GLU A 55 16.09 -5.93 18.52
CA GLU A 55 17.50 -6.04 18.20
C GLU A 55 17.73 -6.02 16.69
N LYS A 56 18.84 -5.39 16.29
CA LYS A 56 19.24 -5.21 14.90
C LYS A 56 19.24 -6.51 14.10
N ARG A 57 19.69 -7.62 14.71
CA ARG A 57 19.74 -8.94 14.04
C ARG A 57 18.37 -9.42 13.55
N PHE A 58 17.32 -9.22 14.33
CA PHE A 58 15.97 -9.68 14.00
C PHE A 58 15.33 -8.78 12.95
N LEU A 59 15.50 -7.46 13.08
CA LEU A 59 15.05 -6.49 12.09
C LEU A 59 15.70 -6.73 10.72
N ASN A 60 17.01 -7.02 10.69
CA ASN A 60 17.73 -7.34 9.46
C ASN A 60 17.30 -8.66 8.80
N GLN A 61 16.81 -9.61 9.61
CA GLN A 61 16.22 -10.87 9.14
C GLN A 61 14.77 -10.70 8.67
N GLY A 62 14.17 -9.51 8.83
CA GLY A 62 12.78 -9.23 8.46
C GLY A 62 11.76 -9.68 9.49
N HIS A 63 12.18 -9.99 10.72
CA HIS A 63 11.25 -10.22 11.82
C HIS A 63 10.63 -8.91 12.29
N ALA A 64 9.33 -8.96 12.58
CA ALA A 64 8.63 -7.88 13.25
C ALA A 64 8.87 -7.93 14.75
N VAL A 65 8.94 -6.76 15.39
CA VAL A 65 9.01 -6.60 16.83
C VAL A 65 7.80 -5.79 17.28
N HIS A 66 7.12 -6.28 18.30
CA HIS A 66 5.77 -5.87 18.63
C HIS A 66 5.73 -5.24 20.02
N PHE A 67 5.03 -4.11 20.14
CA PHE A 67 4.91 -3.34 21.37
C PHE A 67 3.44 -2.96 21.63
N MET A 68 3.13 -2.77 22.90
CA MET A 68 1.91 -2.14 23.39
C MET A 68 2.26 -0.81 24.02
N ILE A 69 1.46 0.21 23.76
CA ILE A 69 1.62 1.53 24.37
C ILE A 69 0.34 1.83 25.16
N PRO A 70 0.42 2.02 26.49
CA PRO A 70 -0.72 2.41 27.31
C PRO A 70 -1.32 3.75 26.86
N ALA A 71 -2.65 3.88 26.90
CA ALA A 71 -3.36 5.12 26.58
C ALA A 71 -4.63 5.27 27.43
N ASP A 72 -5.14 6.50 27.58
CA ASP A 72 -6.30 6.78 28.46
C ASP A 72 -7.56 5.98 28.09
N ALA A 73 -7.76 5.69 26.79
CA ALA A 73 -8.91 4.96 26.26
C ALA A 73 -8.59 3.53 25.82
N GLY A 74 -7.47 2.95 26.29
CA GLY A 74 -7.06 1.57 25.99
C GLY A 74 -5.57 1.45 25.71
N GLU A 75 -5.21 0.80 24.62
CA GLU A 75 -3.82 0.53 24.28
C GLU A 75 -3.62 0.67 22.76
N TYR A 76 -2.49 1.22 22.34
CA TYR A 76 -2.05 1.20 20.94
C TYR A 76 -1.08 0.06 20.69
N ARG A 77 -1.20 -0.56 19.52
CA ARG A 77 -0.25 -1.59 19.05
C ARG A 77 0.77 -0.95 18.12
N LEU A 78 2.03 -1.26 18.32
CA LEU A 78 3.13 -0.79 17.50
C LEU A 78 3.95 -1.97 16.98
N ASP A 79 3.96 -2.13 15.66
CA ASP A 79 4.70 -3.17 14.96
C ASP A 79 5.88 -2.55 14.23
N LEU A 80 7.09 -3.01 14.55
CA LEU A 80 8.33 -2.49 13.99
C LEU A 80 8.95 -3.52 13.06
N MET A 81 9.30 -3.12 11.84
CA MET A 81 9.96 -3.97 10.87
C MET A 81 11.22 -3.29 10.33
N GLY A 82 12.33 -4.03 10.21
CA GLY A 82 13.55 -3.53 9.55
C GLY A 82 13.59 -3.80 8.05
N ARG A 83 12.92 -4.88 7.62
CA ARG A 83 12.93 -5.36 6.24
C ARG A 83 11.54 -5.91 5.86
N PRO A 84 10.55 -5.03 5.65
CA PRO A 84 9.24 -5.44 5.14
C PRO A 84 9.39 -6.14 3.77
N PRO A 85 8.50 -7.10 3.45
CA PRO A 85 8.61 -7.88 2.24
C PRO A 85 8.34 -7.02 0.99
N ARG A 86 9.00 -7.37 -0.12
CA ARG A 86 8.72 -6.88 -1.50
C ARG A 86 9.01 -5.40 -1.78
N VAL A 87 9.50 -4.61 -0.82
CA VAL A 87 9.66 -3.15 -0.98
C VAL A 87 11.11 -2.63 -1.06
N GLY A 88 12.08 -3.54 -1.07
CA GLY A 88 13.47 -3.20 -1.34
C GLY A 88 14.19 -2.49 -0.19
N ASP A 89 14.92 -1.43 -0.51
CA ASP A 89 15.83 -0.72 0.40
C ASP A 89 15.15 0.44 1.15
N PHE A 90 15.54 0.63 2.42
CA PHE A 90 14.97 1.66 3.27
C PHE A 90 15.32 3.08 2.81
N ALA A 91 16.53 3.34 2.32
CA ALA A 91 16.94 4.68 1.94
C ALA A 91 16.11 5.19 0.75
N GLN A 92 15.92 4.33 -0.26
CA GLN A 92 15.03 4.65 -1.38
C GLN A 92 13.59 4.87 -0.93
N ALA A 93 13.05 3.96 -0.12
CA ALA A 93 11.68 4.12 0.40
C ALA A 93 11.52 5.38 1.26
N TRP A 94 12.55 5.78 2.00
CA TRP A 94 12.57 7.00 2.79
C TRP A 94 12.51 8.25 1.91
N ASP A 95 13.26 8.28 0.81
CA ASP A 95 13.30 9.41 -0.11
C ASP A 95 11.98 9.53 -0.91
N ASP A 96 11.42 8.39 -1.34
CA ASP A 96 10.16 8.32 -2.09
C ASP A 96 8.92 8.54 -1.21
N ALA A 97 9.03 8.35 0.11
CA ALA A 97 7.91 8.45 1.02
C ALA A 97 7.31 9.86 1.09
N VAL A 98 5.98 9.91 1.19
CA VAL A 98 5.21 11.15 1.30
C VAL A 98 5.38 11.74 2.70
N VAL A 99 5.73 13.02 2.77
CA VAL A 99 5.81 13.75 4.04
C VAL A 99 4.43 14.29 4.40
N VAL A 100 3.92 13.85 5.55
CA VAL A 100 2.60 14.23 6.07
C VAL A 100 2.77 15.03 7.35
N THR A 101 1.94 16.05 7.54
CA THR A 101 1.88 16.83 8.78
C THR A 101 0.49 16.73 9.39
N VAL A 102 0.39 16.22 10.61
CA VAL A 102 -0.86 16.12 11.39
C VAL A 102 -0.63 16.80 12.72
N GLU A 103 -1.47 17.77 13.07
CA GLU A 103 -1.37 18.52 14.34
C GLU A 103 0.04 19.08 14.62
N GLY A 104 0.74 19.51 13.55
CA GLY A 104 2.11 20.03 13.64
C GLY A 104 3.21 18.97 13.74
N ILE A 105 2.85 17.68 13.82
CA ILE A 105 3.78 16.56 13.82
C ILE A 105 4.01 16.12 12.38
N GLN A 106 5.28 16.16 11.94
CA GLN A 106 5.68 15.72 10.62
C GLN A 106 6.22 14.28 10.65
N PHE A 107 5.73 13.43 9.77
CA PHE A 107 6.21 12.06 9.59
C PHE A 107 6.12 11.62 8.12
N ARG A 108 6.69 10.46 7.79
CA ARG A 108 6.71 9.90 6.44
C ARG A 108 5.76 8.71 6.31
N VAL A 109 5.02 8.65 5.21
CA VAL A 109 4.12 7.56 4.84
C VAL A 109 4.63 6.91 3.56
N LEU A 110 4.66 5.57 3.53
CA LEU A 110 5.13 4.81 2.37
C LEU A 110 4.36 5.16 1.10
N ASP A 111 5.03 5.17 -0.05
CA ASP A 111 4.39 5.42 -1.34
C ASP A 111 3.42 4.29 -1.76
N ILE A 112 2.42 4.64 -2.57
CA ILE A 112 1.37 3.69 -3.00
C ILE A 112 1.95 2.46 -3.72
N PRO A 113 2.89 2.57 -4.69
CA PRO A 113 3.48 1.40 -5.34
C PRO A 113 4.05 0.39 -4.35
N ARG A 114 4.87 0.83 -3.38
CA ARG A 114 5.41 -0.05 -2.34
C ARG A 114 4.32 -0.57 -1.39
N LEU A 115 3.30 0.23 -1.08
CA LEU A 115 2.20 -0.21 -0.23
C LEU A 115 1.38 -1.33 -0.89
N VAL A 116 1.11 -1.22 -2.20
CA VAL A 116 0.50 -2.28 -3.01
C VAL A 116 1.35 -3.55 -2.94
N ASP A 117 2.68 -3.43 -3.04
CA ASP A 117 3.58 -4.58 -2.93
C ASP A 117 3.55 -5.22 -1.54
N ILE A 118 3.55 -4.45 -0.44
CA ILE A 118 3.42 -5.01 0.91
C ILE A 118 2.14 -5.81 1.04
N LYS A 119 1.02 -5.30 0.50
CA LYS A 119 -0.31 -5.91 0.59
C LYS A 119 -0.51 -7.13 -0.32
N LYS A 120 0.44 -7.49 -1.20
CA LYS A 120 0.41 -8.76 -1.96
C LYS A 120 0.71 -9.96 -1.05
N THR A 121 -0.20 -10.24 -0.11
CA THR A 121 -0.11 -11.33 0.86
C THR A 121 -1.07 -12.47 0.47
N GLN A 122 -1.11 -13.52 1.30
CA GLN A 122 -2.09 -14.61 1.15
C GLN A 122 -3.40 -14.34 1.91
N ARG A 123 -3.60 -13.14 2.47
CA ARG A 123 -4.84 -12.78 3.16
C ARG A 123 -5.85 -12.26 2.13
N PRO A 124 -7.05 -12.86 2.01
CA PRO A 124 -8.05 -12.42 1.04
C PRO A 124 -8.40 -10.93 1.15
N ARG A 125 -8.52 -10.40 2.37
CA ARG A 125 -8.86 -8.98 2.61
C ARG A 125 -7.84 -7.99 2.01
N ASP A 126 -6.56 -8.37 1.90
CA ASP A 126 -5.56 -7.45 1.35
C ASP A 126 -5.79 -7.19 -0.15
N TYR A 127 -6.50 -8.07 -0.88
CA TYR A 127 -6.88 -7.81 -2.27
C TYR A 127 -7.85 -6.64 -2.38
N ASP A 128 -8.82 -6.53 -1.48
CA ASP A 128 -9.75 -5.40 -1.43
C ASP A 128 -9.01 -4.09 -1.14
N VAL A 129 -8.00 -4.14 -0.25
CA VAL A 129 -7.16 -2.98 0.05
C VAL A 129 -6.35 -2.55 -1.18
N ILE A 130 -5.78 -3.51 -1.93
CA ILE A 130 -5.09 -3.22 -3.19
C ILE A 130 -6.05 -2.55 -4.19
N CYS A 131 -7.27 -3.07 -4.37
CA CYS A 131 -8.26 -2.45 -5.25
C CYS A 131 -8.56 -1.00 -4.84
N ARG A 132 -8.80 -0.76 -3.54
CA ARG A 132 -9.07 0.59 -3.01
C ARG A 132 -7.90 1.57 -3.17
N LEU A 133 -6.67 1.08 -3.23
CA LEU A 133 -5.49 1.92 -3.53
C LEU A 133 -5.38 2.23 -5.03
N LEU A 134 -5.83 1.33 -5.90
CA LEU A 134 -5.66 1.44 -7.35
C LEU A 134 -6.81 2.17 -8.04
N GLU A 135 -8.06 1.96 -7.59
CA GLU A 135 -9.27 2.51 -8.21
C GLU A 135 -9.23 4.04 -8.29
N PRO A 136 -8.92 4.80 -7.22
CA PRO A 136 -8.83 6.26 -7.32
C PRO A 136 -7.72 6.74 -8.25
N LEU A 137 -6.60 6.01 -8.33
CA LEU A 137 -5.50 6.34 -9.25
C LEU A 137 -5.92 6.09 -10.70
N PHE A 138 -6.66 5.01 -10.95
CA PHE A 138 -7.19 4.70 -12.27
C PHE A 138 -8.24 5.72 -12.71
N GLU A 139 -9.20 6.05 -11.85
CA GLU A 139 -10.20 7.09 -12.09
C GLU A 139 -9.56 8.45 -12.37
N HIS A 140 -8.54 8.82 -11.58
CA HIS A 140 -7.78 10.04 -11.82
C HIS A 140 -7.12 10.01 -13.19
N ALA A 141 -6.43 8.93 -13.57
CA ALA A 141 -5.79 8.82 -14.89
C ALA A 141 -6.80 8.76 -16.06
N CYS A 142 -8.03 8.26 -15.85
CA CYS A 142 -9.09 8.37 -16.86
C CYS A 142 -9.41 9.83 -17.20
N ALA A 143 -9.35 10.73 -16.23
CA ALA A 143 -9.58 12.17 -16.43
C ALA A 143 -8.32 12.96 -16.86
N HIS A 144 -7.12 12.36 -16.76
CA HIS A 144 -5.82 13.02 -16.95
C HIS A 144 -4.92 12.22 -17.90
N PRO A 145 -4.97 12.45 -19.23
CA PRO A 145 -4.22 11.67 -20.22
C PRO A 145 -2.69 11.62 -20.00
N GLU A 146 -2.10 12.69 -19.46
CA GLU A 146 -0.69 12.76 -19.09
C GLU A 146 -0.31 11.73 -18.02
N GLU A 147 -1.24 11.44 -17.10
CA GLU A 147 -1.08 10.43 -16.06
C GLU A 147 -1.18 9.02 -16.66
N GLN A 148 -2.00 8.80 -17.69
CA GLN A 148 -2.09 7.50 -18.37
C GLN A 148 -0.73 7.03 -18.91
N ALA A 149 0.07 7.94 -19.45
CA ALA A 149 1.41 7.62 -19.92
C ALA A 149 2.37 7.33 -18.75
N ARG A 150 2.26 8.10 -17.66
CA ARG A 150 3.14 8.01 -16.49
C ARG A 150 2.90 6.74 -15.68
N ILE A 151 1.65 6.42 -15.35
CA ILE A 151 1.31 5.32 -14.44
C ILE A 151 0.63 4.13 -15.13
N GLY A 152 0.21 4.25 -16.38
CA GLY A 152 -0.47 3.18 -17.13
C GLY A 152 0.28 1.84 -17.19
N PRO A 153 1.60 1.80 -17.48
CA PRO A 153 2.35 0.54 -17.46
C PRO A 153 2.35 -0.17 -16.10
N TRP A 154 2.28 0.60 -15.02
CA TRP A 154 2.17 0.06 -13.66
C TRP A 154 0.73 -0.37 -13.36
N LEU A 155 -0.26 0.47 -13.64
CA LEU A 155 -1.69 0.14 -13.44
C LEU A 155 -2.09 -1.13 -14.20
N ALA A 156 -1.66 -1.33 -15.45
CA ALA A 156 -1.97 -2.55 -16.20
C ALA A 156 -1.47 -3.83 -15.50
N LYS A 157 -0.37 -3.75 -14.74
CA LYS A 157 0.17 -4.88 -13.95
C LYS A 157 -0.57 -5.07 -12.62
N GLU A 158 -1.13 -4.00 -12.07
CA GLU A 158 -1.67 -4.00 -10.72
C GLU A 158 -3.20 -4.08 -10.64
N LEU A 159 -3.96 -3.54 -11.61
CA LEU A 159 -5.42 -3.58 -11.62
C LEU A 159 -5.94 -5.01 -11.46
N ARG A 160 -6.95 -5.21 -10.60
CA ARG A 160 -7.42 -6.54 -10.18
C ARG A 160 -8.84 -6.88 -10.63
N THR A 161 -9.66 -5.90 -11.00
CA THR A 161 -11.08 -6.11 -11.32
C THR A 161 -11.29 -6.22 -12.83
N PRO A 162 -12.15 -7.13 -13.32
CA PRO A 162 -12.52 -7.19 -14.73
C PRO A 162 -13.00 -5.84 -15.27
N GLU A 163 -13.76 -5.09 -14.48
CA GLU A 163 -14.35 -3.80 -14.82
C GLU A 163 -13.26 -2.78 -15.15
N SER A 164 -12.23 -2.66 -14.30
CA SER A 164 -11.11 -1.73 -14.53
C SER A 164 -10.23 -2.14 -15.71
N LEU A 165 -10.03 -3.44 -15.93
CA LEU A 165 -9.27 -3.95 -17.08
C LEU A 165 -10.00 -3.68 -18.40
N LEU A 166 -11.31 -3.93 -18.45
CA LEU A 166 -12.14 -3.66 -19.62
C LEU A 166 -12.27 -2.15 -19.87
N ALA A 167 -12.45 -1.35 -18.82
CA ALA A 167 -12.45 0.11 -18.92
C ALA A 167 -11.12 0.64 -19.47
N MET A 168 -9.98 0.16 -18.97
CA MET A 168 -8.67 0.55 -19.50
C MET A 168 -8.55 0.17 -20.99
N ALA A 169 -8.98 -1.02 -21.37
CA ALA A 169 -8.93 -1.48 -22.77
C ALA A 169 -9.81 -0.63 -23.70
N ALA A 170 -10.99 -0.23 -23.25
CA ALA A 170 -11.97 0.49 -24.06
C ALA A 170 -11.72 2.02 -24.10
N MET A 171 -11.32 2.61 -22.97
CA MET A 171 -11.30 4.06 -22.79
C MET A 171 -9.93 4.68 -23.09
N TRP A 172 -8.83 3.95 -22.91
CA TRP A 172 -7.48 4.52 -23.04
C TRP A 172 -6.90 4.20 -24.42
N PRO A 173 -6.39 5.20 -25.18
CA PRO A 173 -5.81 4.96 -26.50
C PRO A 173 -4.69 3.91 -26.51
N GLN A 174 -3.82 3.90 -25.49
CA GLN A 174 -2.77 2.88 -25.32
C GLN A 174 -3.19 1.67 -24.46
N GLY A 175 -4.43 1.62 -23.97
CA GLY A 175 -4.92 0.64 -22.99
C GLY A 175 -4.67 -0.82 -23.41
N PRO A 176 -5.15 -1.27 -24.58
CA PRO A 176 -4.94 -2.65 -25.05
C PRO A 176 -3.46 -3.03 -25.17
N ALA A 177 -2.60 -2.10 -25.57
CA ALA A 177 -1.16 -2.35 -25.67
C ALA A 177 -0.51 -2.52 -24.29
N LEU A 178 -0.85 -1.65 -23.34
CA LEU A 178 -0.38 -1.74 -21.95
C LEU A 178 -0.82 -3.05 -21.29
N LEU A 179 -2.08 -3.43 -21.47
CA LEU A 179 -2.64 -4.66 -20.92
C LEU A 179 -1.98 -5.91 -21.48
N ARG A 180 -1.73 -5.97 -22.80
CA ARG A 180 -0.97 -7.09 -23.41
C ARG A 180 0.46 -7.14 -22.89
N ALA A 181 1.13 -5.99 -22.75
CA ALA A 181 2.49 -5.91 -22.24
C ALA A 181 2.62 -6.38 -20.78
N SER A 182 1.53 -6.39 -20.01
CA SER A 182 1.54 -6.95 -18.65
C SER A 182 1.76 -8.47 -18.61
N GLY A 183 1.43 -9.19 -19.69
CA GLY A 183 1.53 -10.65 -19.80
C GLY A 183 0.53 -11.43 -18.94
N ARG A 184 -0.38 -10.76 -18.22
CA ARG A 184 -1.39 -11.42 -17.37
C ARG A 184 -2.54 -11.94 -18.26
N PRO A 185 -2.96 -13.21 -18.14
CA PRO A 185 -4.03 -13.75 -18.98
C PRO A 185 -5.32 -12.92 -18.97
N ALA A 186 -5.75 -12.44 -17.80
CA ALA A 186 -6.93 -11.59 -17.69
C ALA A 186 -6.78 -10.24 -18.42
N CYS A 187 -5.58 -9.66 -18.42
CA CYS A 187 -5.32 -8.39 -19.11
C CYS A 187 -5.28 -8.59 -20.63
N VAL A 188 -4.67 -9.69 -21.10
CA VAL A 188 -4.66 -10.06 -22.52
C VAL A 188 -6.09 -10.25 -23.02
N LEU A 189 -6.91 -11.00 -22.29
CA LEU A 189 -8.30 -11.25 -22.64
C LEU A 189 -9.12 -9.95 -22.67
N ALA A 190 -8.96 -9.06 -21.68
CA ALA A 190 -9.63 -7.76 -21.67
C ALA A 190 -9.21 -6.87 -22.86
N ALA A 191 -7.94 -6.96 -23.29
CA ALA A 191 -7.43 -6.22 -24.45
C ALA A 191 -7.94 -6.76 -25.80
N GLU A 192 -8.38 -8.02 -25.85
CA GLU A 192 -8.97 -8.66 -27.04
C GLU A 192 -10.48 -8.40 -27.15
N HIS A 193 -11.15 -8.17 -26.02
CA HIS A 193 -12.60 -7.99 -25.94
C HIS A 193 -13.03 -6.70 -25.20
N PRO A 194 -12.57 -5.51 -25.62
CA PRO A 194 -12.92 -4.24 -24.96
C PRO A 194 -14.42 -3.94 -24.96
N GLU A 195 -15.17 -4.45 -25.94
CA GLU A 195 -16.63 -4.29 -26.08
C GLU A 195 -17.44 -4.87 -24.90
N ALA A 196 -16.87 -5.82 -24.15
CA ALA A 196 -17.53 -6.42 -22.98
C ALA A 196 -17.76 -5.39 -21.86
N HIS A 197 -17.07 -4.24 -21.89
CA HIS A 197 -17.27 -3.15 -20.93
C HIS A 197 -18.70 -2.59 -20.94
N GLN A 198 -19.37 -2.57 -22.09
CA GLN A 198 -20.72 -1.98 -22.25
C GLN A 198 -21.85 -2.89 -21.71
N SER A 199 -21.55 -4.11 -21.24
CA SER A 199 -22.55 -5.16 -21.10
C SER A 199 -23.24 -5.32 -19.74
N GLN A 200 -22.97 -4.45 -18.75
CA GLN A 200 -23.57 -4.59 -17.41
C GLN A 200 -24.69 -3.60 -17.08
N ASP A 201 -24.70 -2.37 -17.61
CA ASP A 201 -25.75 -1.39 -17.28
C ASP A 201 -26.98 -1.46 -18.21
N GLU A 202 -26.84 -1.84 -19.49
CA GLU A 202 -27.97 -1.84 -20.43
C GLU A 202 -28.84 -3.11 -20.34
N ARG A 203 -28.30 -4.25 -19.92
CA ARG A 203 -29.06 -5.52 -19.90
C ARG A 203 -30.09 -5.63 -18.79
N VAL A 204 -30.02 -4.79 -17.76
CA VAL A 204 -31.01 -4.76 -16.67
C VAL A 204 -32.21 -3.86 -17.03
N LEU A 205 -32.01 -2.85 -17.88
CA LEU A 205 -33.07 -1.95 -18.31
C LEU A 205 -33.93 -2.53 -19.45
N ASP A 206 -33.38 -3.43 -20.27
CA ASP A 206 -34.14 -4.14 -21.31
C ASP A 206 -34.92 -5.38 -20.79
N ALA A 207 -34.85 -5.66 -19.49
CA ALA A 207 -35.49 -6.82 -18.84
C ALA A 207 -36.64 -6.45 -17.88
N ILE A 208 -37.07 -5.17 -17.84
CA ILE A 208 -38.24 -4.66 -17.12
C ILE A 208 -39.24 -4.10 -18.13
#